data_AF-A0A8B6C893-F1
#
_entry.id   AF-A0A8B6C893-F1
#
_cell.length_a   1.000
_cell.length_b   1.000
_cell.length_c   1.000
_cell.angle_alpha   90.00
_cell.angle_beta   90.00
_cell.angle_gamma   90.00
#
_symmetry.space_group_name_H-M   'P 1'
#
loop_
_entity.id
_entity.type
_entity.pdbx_description
1 polymer ?
#
loop_
_entity_poly.entity_id
_entity_poly.type
_entity_poly.pdbx_seq_one_letter_code
_entity_poly.pdbx_strand_id
1 'polypeptide(L)'
;MKCDACGKIFCRDHIHYSTHECPESYKKDNQVPVCPLCNSPIAVKKGELPDVIVGRHIDNDCQSDLAKKRRKIYTNRCSFKGCKHKELIPVNCDKCHQNFCLKHRHELDHQCKGFEDTGRGVSRAAAAAVNRASTSNQPKPSSSNKPKSNQGKPQNTMLAYIGKDLARDRRERQSQPTANNATNSVQGGMSEDEALAHAIQMSMQESQPPAPQKPLTREEEEDLLLAQAIAASQQEAQAAQRRQQALTSAA
;
A
#
# COMPACT_ATOMS: atom_id res chain seq x y z
N MET A 1 58.50 -1.82 -19.34
CA MET A 1 57.70 -0.97 -18.43
C MET A 1 57.26 -1.84 -17.25
N LYS A 2 57.37 -1.39 -15.99
CA LYS A 2 57.01 -2.20 -14.82
C LYS A 2 55.56 -1.94 -14.42
N CYS A 3 54.81 -2.98 -14.06
CA CYS A 3 53.45 -2.86 -13.54
C CYS A 3 53.47 -2.30 -12.11
N ASP A 4 52.69 -1.26 -11.83
CA ASP A 4 52.72 -0.59 -10.53
C ASP A 4 52.02 -1.36 -9.41
N ALA A 5 51.36 -2.49 -9.69
CA ALA A 5 50.81 -3.38 -8.68
C ALA A 5 51.78 -4.55 -8.44
N CYS A 6 51.94 -5.44 -9.42
CA CYS A 6 52.74 -6.66 -9.25
C CYS A 6 54.26 -6.51 -9.50
N GLY A 7 54.75 -5.35 -9.95
CA GLY A 7 56.18 -5.11 -10.20
C GLY A 7 56.77 -5.82 -11.44
N LYS A 8 56.03 -6.69 -12.13
CA LYS A 8 56.51 -7.44 -13.31
C LYS A 8 56.70 -6.51 -14.51
N ILE A 9 57.64 -6.87 -15.40
CA ILE A 9 58.00 -6.08 -16.59
C ILE A 9 57.18 -6.54 -17.79
N PHE A 10 56.50 -5.61 -18.44
CA PHE A 10 55.73 -5.82 -19.66
C PHE A 10 56.14 -4.83 -20.75
N CYS A 11 55.82 -5.17 -22.00
CA CYS A 11 55.86 -4.25 -23.14
C CYS A 11 54.67 -3.27 -23.09
N ARG A 12 54.69 -2.25 -23.96
CA ARG A 12 53.78 -1.10 -23.88
C ARG A 12 52.30 -1.48 -24.00
N ASP A 13 51.98 -2.53 -24.74
CA ASP A 13 50.61 -2.95 -25.00
C ASP A 13 50.09 -4.00 -23.99
N HIS A 14 50.97 -4.63 -23.22
CA HIS A 14 50.61 -5.68 -22.25
C HIS A 14 50.72 -5.23 -20.77
N ILE A 15 51.01 -3.95 -20.52
CA ILE A 15 51.15 -3.41 -19.15
C ILE A 15 49.81 -3.17 -18.43
N HIS A 16 48.69 -3.09 -19.16
CA HIS A 16 47.38 -2.86 -18.56
C HIS A 16 46.97 -4.03 -17.66
N TYR A 17 46.33 -3.74 -16.52
CA TYR A 17 46.00 -4.74 -15.49
C TYR A 17 45.12 -5.89 -16.01
N SER A 18 44.25 -5.61 -16.99
CA SER A 18 43.38 -6.61 -17.63
C SER A 18 44.11 -7.53 -18.60
N THR A 19 45.19 -7.07 -19.24
CA THR A 19 45.88 -7.83 -20.30
C THR A 19 46.82 -8.89 -19.72
N HIS A 20 47.36 -8.66 -18.52
CA HIS A 20 48.25 -9.61 -17.85
C HIS A 20 47.67 -10.20 -16.56
N GLU A 21 46.35 -10.04 -16.35
CA GLU A 21 45.60 -10.54 -15.18
C GLU A 21 46.38 -10.34 -13.88
N CYS A 22 46.61 -9.06 -13.55
CA CYS A 22 47.49 -8.71 -12.45
C CYS A 22 46.95 -9.28 -11.12
N PRO A 23 47.75 -10.06 -10.37
CA PRO A 23 47.30 -10.66 -9.11
C PRO A 23 46.98 -9.61 -8.03
N GLU A 24 47.48 -8.39 -8.20
CA GLU A 24 47.26 -7.27 -7.29
C GLU A 24 46.45 -6.14 -7.93
N SER A 25 45.73 -6.42 -9.03
CA SER A 25 44.82 -5.45 -9.68
C SER A 25 43.80 -4.86 -8.70
N TYR A 26 43.31 -5.69 -7.76
CA TYR A 26 42.31 -5.31 -6.76
C TYR A 26 42.73 -4.12 -5.89
N LYS A 27 44.04 -3.88 -5.72
CA LYS A 27 44.56 -2.77 -4.91
C LYS A 27 44.50 -1.42 -5.61
N LYS A 28 44.32 -1.41 -6.93
CA LYS A 28 44.39 -0.22 -7.79
C LYS A 28 43.19 -0.01 -8.69
N ASP A 29 42.31 -1.00 -8.81
CA ASP A 29 41.07 -0.86 -9.56
C ASP A 29 40.03 -0.07 -8.75
N ASN A 30 40.06 1.26 -8.90
CA ASN A 30 39.05 2.16 -8.31
C ASN A 30 37.79 2.15 -9.19
N GLN A 31 36.98 1.12 -9.04
CA GLN A 31 35.67 1.10 -9.68
C GLN A 31 34.74 2.09 -8.98
N VAL A 32 34.11 2.96 -9.77
CA VAL A 32 33.14 3.96 -9.28
C VAL A 32 31.74 3.38 -9.48
N PRO A 33 31.12 2.79 -8.44
CA PRO A 33 29.78 2.23 -8.54
C PRO A 33 28.78 3.37 -8.79
N VAL A 34 27.77 3.06 -9.60
CA VAL A 34 26.71 4.00 -9.95
C VAL A 34 25.47 3.67 -9.13
N CYS A 35 24.83 4.69 -8.56
CA CYS A 35 23.56 4.51 -7.86
C CYS A 35 22.44 4.10 -8.84
N PRO A 36 21.71 2.98 -8.61
CA PRO A 36 20.63 2.56 -9.50
C PRO A 36 19.40 3.47 -9.46
N LEU A 37 19.27 4.34 -8.45
CA LEU A 37 18.11 5.23 -8.29
C LEU A 37 18.31 6.62 -8.89
N CYS A 38 19.54 7.12 -8.95
CA CYS A 38 19.83 8.48 -9.44
C CYS A 38 20.93 8.53 -10.49
N ASN A 39 21.46 7.39 -10.93
CA ASN A 39 22.54 7.24 -11.90
C ASN A 39 23.76 8.11 -11.63
N SER A 40 23.96 8.54 -10.38
CA SER A 40 25.09 9.37 -9.98
C SER A 40 26.26 8.47 -9.56
N PRO A 41 27.49 8.74 -10.03
CA PRO A 41 28.68 8.01 -9.60
C PRO A 41 28.96 8.27 -8.12
N ILE A 42 29.21 7.21 -7.36
CA ILE A 42 29.43 7.29 -5.92
C ILE A 42 30.92 7.09 -5.62
N ALA A 43 31.53 8.03 -4.92
CA ALA A 43 32.94 7.96 -4.55
C ALA A 43 33.19 6.86 -3.49
N VAL A 44 34.05 5.90 -3.82
CA VAL A 44 34.46 4.80 -2.92
C VAL A 44 35.72 5.20 -2.16
N LYS A 45 35.70 5.08 -0.83
CA LYS A 45 36.91 5.24 -0.01
C LYS A 45 37.71 3.94 -0.05
N LYS A 46 39.04 4.05 -0.06
CA LYS A 46 39.96 2.91 -0.09
C LYS A 46 39.68 1.98 1.10
N GLY A 47 39.20 0.76 0.82
CA GLY A 47 38.91 -0.28 1.82
C GLY A 47 37.43 -0.46 2.18
N GLU A 48 36.50 0.36 1.66
CA GLU A 48 35.06 0.14 1.83
C GLU A 48 34.49 -0.59 0.60
N LEU A 49 33.58 -1.56 0.83
CA LEU A 49 32.96 -2.32 -0.25
C LEU A 49 31.96 -1.43 -1.04
N PRO A 50 31.89 -1.58 -2.37
CA PRO A 50 30.97 -0.82 -3.23
C PRO A 50 29.52 -0.87 -2.76
N ASP A 51 29.02 -2.06 -2.38
CA ASP A 51 27.62 -2.26 -1.99
C ASP A 51 27.24 -1.47 -0.73
N VAL A 52 28.14 -1.42 0.26
CA VAL A 52 27.91 -0.68 1.51
C VAL A 52 27.83 0.82 1.23
N ILE A 53 28.67 1.32 0.34
CA ILE A 53 28.72 2.73 -0.03
C ILE A 53 27.48 3.12 -0.85
N VAL A 54 27.09 2.27 -1.80
CA VAL A 54 25.85 2.43 -2.56
C VAL A 54 24.64 2.43 -1.62
N GLY A 55 24.58 1.50 -0.66
CA GLY A 55 23.52 1.44 0.35
C GLY A 55 23.42 2.71 1.18
N ARG A 56 24.55 3.16 1.76
CA ARG A 56 24.61 4.42 2.54
C ARG A 56 24.13 5.62 1.73
N HIS A 57 24.54 5.70 0.46
CA HIS A 57 24.09 6.75 -0.45
C HIS A 57 22.57 6.67 -0.67
N ILE A 58 22.01 5.48 -0.96
CA ILE A 58 20.57 5.28 -1.17
C ILE A 58 19.77 5.81 0.03
N ASP A 59 20.20 5.47 1.24
CA ASP A 59 19.48 5.83 2.46
C ASP A 59 19.56 7.34 2.76
N ASN A 60 20.76 7.94 2.72
CA ASN A 60 20.99 9.28 3.26
C ASN A 60 21.17 10.37 2.19
N ASP A 61 21.91 10.08 1.12
CA ASP A 61 22.43 11.11 0.19
C ASP A 61 21.74 11.11 -1.18
N CYS A 62 21.00 10.06 -1.52
CA CYS A 62 20.39 9.89 -2.83
C CYS A 62 19.33 10.98 -3.08
N GLN A 63 19.46 11.69 -4.19
CA GLN A 63 18.56 12.78 -4.54
C GLN A 63 17.39 12.36 -5.45
N SER A 64 17.24 11.07 -5.73
CA SER A 64 16.09 10.56 -6.49
C SER A 64 14.77 10.85 -5.77
N ASP A 65 13.69 11.04 -6.53
CA ASP A 65 12.38 11.37 -5.96
C ASP A 65 11.82 10.26 -5.06
N LEU A 66 12.14 8.99 -5.39
CA LEU A 66 11.79 7.83 -4.56
C LEU A 66 12.52 7.85 -3.22
N ALA A 67 13.84 8.14 -3.21
CA ALA A 67 14.60 8.27 -1.97
C ALA A 67 14.13 9.45 -1.12
N LYS A 68 13.85 10.60 -1.74
CA LYS A 68 13.30 11.78 -1.04
C LYS A 68 11.91 11.51 -0.43
N LYS A 69 11.05 10.75 -1.12
CA LYS A 69 9.74 10.33 -0.58
C LYS A 69 9.91 9.41 0.63
N ARG A 70 10.86 8.47 0.60
CA ARG A 70 11.20 7.61 1.74
C ARG A 70 11.81 8.34 2.94
N ARG A 71 12.35 9.56 2.80
CA ARG A 71 12.79 10.36 3.97
C ARG A 71 11.67 11.16 4.62
N LYS A 72 10.54 11.38 3.93
CA LYS A 72 9.40 12.16 4.44
C LYS A 72 8.43 11.33 5.31
N ILE A 73 8.85 10.19 5.84
CA ILE A 73 7.96 9.27 6.57
C ILE A 73 7.44 9.92 7.88
N TYR A 74 8.15 10.87 8.49
CA TYR A 74 7.72 11.58 9.71
C TYR A 74 7.16 13.00 9.47
N THR A 75 6.31 13.17 8.45
CA THR A 75 5.65 14.46 8.17
C THR A 75 4.39 14.69 9.01
N ASN A 76 3.74 13.65 9.52
CA ASN A 76 2.42 13.76 10.13
C ASN A 76 2.53 14.19 11.60
N ARG A 77 2.54 15.52 11.82
CA ARG A 77 2.61 16.13 13.16
C ARG A 77 1.22 16.20 13.76
N CYS A 78 1.12 15.83 15.05
CA CYS A 78 -0.10 16.02 15.80
C CYS A 78 -0.48 17.51 15.91
N SER A 79 -1.73 17.83 15.61
CA SER A 79 -2.29 19.19 15.64
C SER A 79 -2.73 19.63 17.04
N PHE A 80 -2.74 18.69 18.00
CA PHE A 80 -3.11 18.97 19.39
C PHE A 80 -2.10 19.91 20.07
N LYS A 81 -2.62 20.87 20.86
CA LYS A 81 -1.81 21.90 21.51
C LYS A 81 -0.82 21.25 22.49
N GLY A 82 0.47 21.51 22.31
CA GLY A 82 1.53 20.95 23.16
C GLY A 82 2.02 19.55 22.74
N CYS A 83 1.41 18.89 21.77
CA CYS A 83 1.90 17.61 21.26
C CYS A 83 3.00 17.80 20.19
N LYS A 84 4.19 17.24 20.42
CA LYS A 84 5.30 17.24 19.44
C LYS A 84 5.46 15.91 18.70
N HIS A 85 4.53 14.97 18.92
CA HIS A 85 4.62 13.64 18.34
C HIS A 85 4.38 13.65 16.83
N LYS A 86 5.13 12.80 16.11
CA LYS A 86 5.09 12.64 14.66
C LYS A 86 4.84 11.18 14.36
N GLU A 87 3.72 10.90 13.70
CA GLU A 87 3.38 9.55 13.30
C GLU A 87 3.90 9.25 11.89
N LEU A 88 4.16 7.98 11.64
CA LEU A 88 4.54 7.46 10.32
C LEU A 88 3.36 7.50 9.34
N ILE A 89 2.14 7.35 9.86
CA ILE A 89 0.88 7.27 9.10
C ILE A 89 0.01 8.48 9.46
N PRO A 90 -0.68 9.12 8.50
CA PRO A 90 -1.62 10.18 8.81
C PRO A 90 -2.85 9.62 9.56
N VAL A 91 -3.05 10.05 10.81
CA VAL A 91 -4.26 9.78 11.59
C VAL A 91 -5.14 11.03 11.55
N ASN A 92 -6.17 11.03 10.71
CA ASN A 92 -7.06 12.17 10.53
C ASN A 92 -8.36 11.93 11.32
N CYS A 93 -8.86 12.93 12.03
CA CYS A 93 -10.17 12.86 12.68
C CYS A 93 -11.31 13.01 11.66
N ASP A 94 -12.38 12.24 11.79
CA ASP A 94 -13.53 12.29 10.86
C ASP A 94 -14.35 13.57 10.98
N LYS A 95 -14.33 14.24 12.15
CA LYS A 95 -15.14 15.44 12.40
C LYS A 95 -14.43 16.75 12.11
N CYS A 96 -13.14 16.84 12.44
CA CYS A 96 -12.35 18.06 12.21
C CYS A 96 -11.30 17.90 11.10
N HIS A 97 -11.10 16.71 10.54
CA HIS A 97 -10.14 16.43 9.46
C HIS A 97 -8.70 16.92 9.72
N GLN A 98 -8.35 17.16 10.98
CA GLN A 98 -6.99 17.49 11.39
C GLN A 98 -6.21 16.21 11.71
N ASN A 99 -4.89 16.30 11.57
CA ASN A 99 -3.97 15.19 11.83
C ASN A 99 -3.57 15.14 13.31
N PHE A 100 -3.67 13.96 13.93
CA PHE A 100 -3.30 13.73 15.32
C PHE A 100 -2.33 12.55 15.45
N CYS A 101 -1.76 12.35 16.64
CA CYS A 101 -1.00 11.14 16.94
C CYS A 101 -1.93 10.02 17.43
N LEU A 102 -1.42 8.79 17.54
CA LEU A 102 -2.21 7.65 18.04
C LEU A 102 -2.76 7.88 19.45
N LYS A 103 -2.05 8.66 20.29
CA LYS A 103 -2.50 9.07 21.63
C LYS A 103 -3.63 10.10 21.62
N HIS A 104 -3.77 10.87 20.54
CA HIS A 104 -4.78 11.94 20.41
C HIS A 104 -5.77 11.66 19.27
N ARG A 105 -5.90 10.39 18.86
CA ARG A 105 -6.77 9.97 17.75
C ARG A 105 -8.25 10.17 18.10
N HIS A 106 -8.62 9.90 19.34
CA HIS A 106 -10.01 10.02 19.76
C HIS A 106 -10.39 11.47 20.03
N GLU A 107 -11.67 11.75 19.84
CA GLU A 107 -12.25 13.10 19.86
C GLU A 107 -12.14 13.77 21.23
N LEU A 108 -12.16 12.98 22.30
CA LEU A 108 -11.98 13.44 23.67
C LEU A 108 -10.53 13.84 23.95
N ASP A 109 -9.57 13.11 23.37
CA ASP A 109 -8.14 13.29 23.63
C ASP A 109 -7.56 14.54 22.95
N HIS A 110 -8.17 14.99 21.85
CA HIS A 110 -7.75 16.22 21.16
C HIS A 110 -8.75 17.38 21.28
N GLN A 111 -9.80 17.23 22.10
CA GLN A 111 -10.90 18.19 22.24
C GLN A 111 -11.43 18.63 20.87
N CYS A 112 -12.00 17.69 20.13
CA CYS A 112 -12.48 17.91 18.77
C CYS A 112 -13.48 19.07 18.69
N LYS A 113 -13.12 20.14 17.98
CA LYS A 113 -14.01 21.29 17.72
C LYS A 113 -14.86 21.14 16.46
N GLY A 114 -14.87 19.96 15.83
CA GLY A 114 -15.55 19.75 14.54
C GLY A 114 -14.97 20.61 13.41
N PHE A 115 -15.77 20.81 12.37
CA PHE A 115 -15.34 21.50 11.15
C PHE A 115 -15.21 23.03 11.30
N GLU A 116 -15.66 23.60 12.43
CA GLU A 116 -15.75 25.05 12.64
C GLU A 116 -14.38 25.74 12.66
N ASP A 117 -13.31 25.03 13.06
CA ASP A 117 -11.97 25.60 13.24
C ASP A 117 -11.00 25.21 12.11
N THR A 118 -11.50 24.63 11.00
CA THR A 118 -10.65 24.13 9.90
C THR A 118 -10.39 25.15 8.80
N GLY A 119 -10.98 26.34 8.88
CA GLY A 119 -10.85 27.40 7.87
C GLY A 119 -11.44 27.06 6.49
N ARG A 120 -11.89 25.82 6.28
CA ARG A 120 -12.70 25.45 5.12
C ARG A 120 -14.15 25.78 5.43
N GLY A 121 -14.55 27.03 5.26
CA GLY A 121 -15.98 27.36 5.25
C GLY A 121 -16.72 26.47 4.24
N VAL A 122 -17.97 26.14 4.54
CA VAL A 122 -18.89 25.48 3.60
C VAL A 122 -18.73 26.15 2.23
N SER A 123 -18.36 25.39 1.20
CA SER A 123 -18.11 25.97 -0.13
C SER A 123 -19.33 26.79 -0.55
N ARG A 124 -19.12 27.95 -1.22
CA ARG A 124 -20.24 28.81 -1.69
C ARG A 124 -21.34 28.02 -2.41
N ALA A 125 -20.96 26.96 -3.12
CA ALA A 125 -21.89 26.02 -3.76
C ALA A 125 -22.77 25.25 -2.76
N ALA A 126 -22.19 24.72 -1.68
CA ALA A 126 -22.92 24.02 -0.63
C ALA A 126 -23.81 24.99 0.19
N ALA A 127 -23.32 26.19 0.51
CA ALA A 127 -24.15 27.22 1.14
C ALA A 127 -25.34 27.66 0.25
N ALA A 128 -25.11 27.79 -1.07
CA ALA A 128 -26.17 28.10 -2.02
C ALA A 128 -27.20 26.97 -2.16
N ALA A 129 -26.80 25.69 -2.02
CA ALA A 129 -27.72 24.55 -2.03
C ALA A 129 -28.65 24.57 -0.81
N VAL A 130 -28.12 24.87 0.39
CA VAL A 130 -28.91 24.96 1.63
C VAL A 130 -29.92 26.13 1.56
N ASN A 131 -29.51 27.28 1.00
CA ASN A 131 -30.41 28.42 0.78
C ASN A 131 -31.52 28.14 -0.27
N ARG A 132 -31.25 27.27 -1.25
CA ARG A 132 -32.27 26.82 -2.22
C ARG A 132 -33.24 25.81 -1.59
N ALA A 133 -32.75 24.92 -0.73
CA ALA A 133 -33.59 23.93 -0.05
C ALA A 133 -34.58 24.60 0.92
N SER A 134 -34.15 25.65 1.63
CA SER A 134 -34.97 26.39 2.60
C SER A 134 -36.04 27.30 1.97
N THR A 135 -36.01 27.55 0.66
CA THR A 135 -37.02 28.35 -0.07
C THR A 135 -38.08 27.52 -0.81
N SER A 136 -38.05 26.20 -0.65
CA SER A 136 -38.93 25.27 -1.37
C SER A 136 -40.36 25.12 -0.80
N ASN A 137 -40.69 25.81 0.29
CA ASN A 137 -41.97 25.62 0.99
C ASN A 137 -43.02 26.74 0.75
N GLN A 138 -43.02 27.38 -0.42
CA GLN A 138 -44.05 28.34 -0.80
C GLN A 138 -44.72 27.95 -2.13
N PRO A 139 -46.04 27.71 -2.16
CA PRO A 139 -46.77 27.43 -3.39
C PRO A 139 -46.94 28.74 -4.16
N LYS A 140 -46.39 28.82 -5.38
CA LYS A 140 -46.63 29.95 -6.29
C LYS A 140 -47.67 29.58 -7.35
N PRO A 141 -48.56 30.51 -7.72
CA PRO A 141 -49.74 30.23 -8.52
C PRO A 141 -49.39 29.95 -9.99
N SER A 142 -50.15 29.04 -10.57
CA SER A 142 -50.26 28.76 -12.00
C SER A 142 -50.67 30.04 -12.74
N SER A 143 -49.70 30.69 -13.40
CA SER A 143 -50.00 31.67 -14.44
C SER A 143 -49.19 31.31 -15.68
N SER A 144 -49.92 30.84 -16.66
CA SER A 144 -49.50 30.50 -18.01
C SER A 144 -49.04 31.75 -18.74
N ASN A 145 -47.73 32.00 -18.75
CA ASN A 145 -47.09 32.81 -19.78
C ASN A 145 -45.78 32.16 -20.20
N LYS A 146 -45.80 31.53 -21.37
CA LYS A 146 -44.62 31.07 -22.11
C LYS A 146 -43.77 32.28 -22.51
N PRO A 147 -42.47 32.34 -22.18
CA PRO A 147 -41.51 33.00 -23.03
C PRO A 147 -41.00 31.98 -24.05
N LYS A 148 -41.14 32.29 -25.34
CA LYS A 148 -40.38 31.62 -26.41
C LYS A 148 -38.90 31.96 -26.21
N SER A 149 -38.15 31.08 -25.55
CA SER A 149 -36.69 31.09 -25.66
C SER A 149 -36.28 30.04 -26.70
N ASN A 150 -35.43 30.49 -27.62
CA ASN A 150 -34.89 29.73 -28.73
C ASN A 150 -34.18 28.47 -28.19
N GLN A 151 -34.78 27.30 -28.36
CA GLN A 151 -34.13 26.03 -28.05
C GLN A 151 -33.01 25.81 -29.07
N GLY A 152 -31.80 26.25 -28.72
CA GLY A 152 -30.59 25.70 -29.31
C GLY A 152 -30.61 24.20 -29.02
N LYS A 153 -30.61 23.38 -30.09
CA LYS A 153 -30.41 21.93 -29.99
C LYS A 153 -29.21 21.68 -29.06
N PRO A 154 -29.31 20.79 -28.06
CA PRO A 154 -28.17 20.48 -27.21
C PRO A 154 -27.04 20.00 -28.12
N GLN A 155 -25.88 20.65 -28.04
CA GLN A 155 -24.73 20.26 -28.84
C GLN A 155 -24.43 18.79 -28.58
N ASN A 156 -24.44 17.99 -29.64
CA ASN A 156 -24.18 16.56 -29.59
C ASN A 156 -22.67 16.38 -29.42
N THR A 157 -22.19 16.41 -28.17
CA THR A 157 -20.79 16.17 -27.85
C THR A 157 -20.56 14.68 -27.64
N MET A 158 -19.35 14.19 -27.94
CA MET A 158 -18.98 12.78 -27.73
C MET A 158 -19.21 12.31 -26.28
N LEU A 159 -19.15 13.22 -25.31
CA LEU A 159 -19.47 12.94 -23.90
C LEU A 159 -20.95 12.59 -23.67
N ALA A 160 -21.87 13.18 -24.43
CA ALA A 160 -23.31 12.90 -24.33
C ALA A 160 -23.66 11.51 -24.89
N TYR A 161 -22.83 10.95 -25.76
CA TYR A 161 -22.97 9.60 -26.28
C TYR A 161 -22.49 8.56 -25.24
N ILE A 162 -21.32 8.80 -24.63
CA ILE A 162 -20.76 7.95 -23.57
C ILE A 162 -21.71 7.83 -22.36
N GLY A 163 -22.37 8.93 -21.97
CA GLY A 163 -23.33 8.90 -20.86
C GLY A 163 -24.58 8.06 -21.15
N LYS A 164 -25.00 7.96 -22.41
CA LYS A 164 -26.15 7.15 -22.83
C LYS A 164 -25.77 5.67 -22.94
N ASP A 165 -24.57 5.37 -23.43
CA ASP A 165 -24.05 3.99 -23.50
C ASP A 165 -23.84 3.41 -22.10
N LEU A 166 -23.27 4.17 -21.15
CA LEU A 166 -23.11 3.73 -19.75
C LEU A 166 -24.45 3.49 -19.04
N ALA A 167 -25.48 4.28 -19.36
CA ALA A 167 -26.83 4.08 -18.83
C ALA A 167 -27.51 2.84 -19.42
N ARG A 168 -27.20 2.52 -20.69
CA ARG A 168 -27.69 1.31 -21.38
C ARG A 168 -27.01 0.05 -20.84
N ASP A 169 -25.68 0.06 -20.71
CA ASP A 169 -24.88 -1.04 -20.14
C ASP A 169 -25.31 -1.39 -18.72
N ARG A 170 -25.62 -0.38 -17.90
CA ARG A 170 -26.15 -0.59 -16.54
C ARG A 170 -27.50 -1.30 -16.56
N ARG A 171 -28.35 -1.03 -17.55
CA ARG A 171 -29.69 -1.62 -17.69
C ARG A 171 -29.63 -3.03 -18.31
N GLU A 172 -28.70 -3.27 -19.23
CA GLU A 172 -28.42 -4.59 -19.80
C GLU A 172 -27.84 -5.54 -18.75
N ARG A 173 -26.94 -5.08 -17.86
CA ARG A 173 -26.46 -5.88 -16.71
C ARG A 173 -27.56 -6.23 -15.70
N GLN A 174 -28.62 -5.41 -15.61
CA GLN A 174 -29.74 -5.64 -14.70
C GLN A 174 -30.81 -6.60 -15.27
N SER A 175 -30.72 -6.98 -16.55
CA SER A 175 -31.75 -7.75 -17.25
C SER A 175 -31.28 -9.09 -17.84
N GLN A 176 -30.00 -9.46 -17.70
CA GLN A 176 -29.52 -10.80 -18.06
C GLN A 176 -29.52 -11.77 -16.86
N PRO A 177 -30.03 -13.01 -17.00
CA PRO A 177 -29.84 -14.06 -16.03
C PRO A 177 -28.49 -14.73 -16.29
N THR A 178 -27.41 -14.21 -15.71
CA THR A 178 -26.10 -14.87 -15.77
C THR A 178 -25.86 -15.67 -14.50
N ALA A 179 -25.74 -16.98 -14.69
CA ALA A 179 -25.12 -17.89 -13.75
C ALA A 179 -23.71 -17.40 -13.35
N ASN A 180 -23.39 -17.62 -12.07
CA ASN A 180 -22.06 -17.68 -11.46
C ASN A 180 -21.37 -16.36 -11.02
N ASN A 181 -21.14 -16.32 -9.70
CA ASN A 181 -20.20 -15.51 -8.90
C ASN A 181 -20.48 -14.03 -8.62
N ALA A 182 -21.38 -13.84 -7.64
CA ALA A 182 -21.05 -13.34 -6.29
C ALA A 182 -20.04 -12.18 -6.17
N THR A 183 -20.46 -10.99 -6.60
CA THR A 183 -20.07 -9.73 -5.96
C THR A 183 -21.30 -8.82 -5.84
N ASN A 184 -22.30 -9.24 -5.05
CA ASN A 184 -23.22 -8.37 -4.31
C ASN A 184 -24.38 -9.18 -3.73
N SER A 185 -24.28 -9.49 -2.45
CA SER A 185 -25.45 -9.69 -1.58
C SER A 185 -25.02 -9.68 -0.11
N VAL A 186 -24.50 -8.53 0.33
CA VAL A 186 -24.76 -8.07 1.71
C VAL A 186 -26.16 -7.45 1.70
N GLN A 187 -27.18 -8.30 1.59
CA GLN A 187 -28.56 -7.95 1.90
C GLN A 187 -29.07 -9.04 2.84
N GLY A 188 -29.29 -8.64 4.09
CA GLY A 188 -29.46 -9.51 5.26
C GLY A 188 -30.76 -10.30 5.25
N GLY A 189 -30.67 -11.57 4.88
CA GLY A 189 -31.71 -12.57 5.05
C GLY A 189 -31.27 -13.86 5.77
N MET A 190 -30.02 -13.95 6.24
CA MET A 190 -29.51 -15.12 6.95
C MET A 190 -29.43 -14.77 8.44
N SER A 191 -29.95 -15.64 9.32
CA SER A 191 -29.81 -15.45 10.77
C SER A 191 -28.33 -15.53 11.17
N GLU A 192 -27.93 -14.81 12.22
CA GLU A 192 -26.51 -14.68 12.62
C GLU A 192 -25.82 -16.04 12.82
N ASP A 193 -26.55 -17.03 13.34
CA ASP A 193 -26.06 -18.40 13.54
C ASP A 193 -25.87 -19.16 12.22
N GLU A 194 -26.74 -18.93 11.23
CA GLU A 194 -26.63 -19.53 9.90
C GLU A 194 -25.47 -18.91 9.11
N ALA A 195 -25.25 -17.60 9.25
CA ALA A 195 -24.10 -16.91 8.67
C ALA A 195 -22.77 -17.39 9.28
N LEU A 196 -22.75 -17.64 10.59
CA LEU A 196 -21.56 -18.13 11.29
C LEU A 196 -21.25 -19.59 10.92
N ALA A 197 -22.27 -20.45 10.84
CA ALA A 197 -22.11 -21.83 10.39
C ALA A 197 -21.57 -21.89 8.95
N HIS A 198 -22.10 -21.05 8.05
CA HIS A 198 -21.60 -20.93 6.69
C HIS A 198 -20.17 -20.40 6.62
N ALA A 199 -19.79 -19.43 7.48
CA ALA A 199 -18.42 -18.91 7.53
C ALA A 199 -17.41 -19.95 8.04
N ILE A 200 -17.79 -20.75 9.04
CA ILE A 200 -16.99 -21.88 9.53
C ILE A 200 -16.85 -22.94 8.45
N GLN A 201 -17.94 -23.26 7.73
CA GLN A 201 -17.94 -24.24 6.65
C GLN A 201 -17.14 -23.76 5.43
N MET A 202 -17.21 -22.46 5.08
CA MET A 202 -16.37 -21.84 4.05
C MET A 202 -14.89 -21.84 4.45
N SER A 203 -14.57 -21.56 5.71
CA SER A 203 -13.19 -21.63 6.21
C SER A 203 -12.62 -23.06 6.19
N MET A 204 -13.46 -24.07 6.39
CA MET A 204 -13.07 -25.48 6.21
C MET A 204 -12.89 -25.85 4.72
N GLN A 205 -13.70 -25.26 3.83
CA GLN A 205 -13.66 -25.57 2.39
C GLN A 205 -12.60 -24.78 1.61
N GLU A 206 -12.10 -23.67 2.16
CA GLU A 206 -10.96 -22.89 1.61
C GLU A 206 -9.59 -23.58 1.82
N SER A 207 -9.59 -24.80 2.38
CA SER A 207 -8.44 -25.71 2.39
C SER A 207 -8.29 -26.55 1.11
N GLN A 208 -9.09 -26.32 0.07
CA GLN A 208 -8.94 -26.96 -1.24
C GLN A 208 -8.67 -25.91 -2.33
N PRO A 209 -7.45 -25.85 -2.90
CA PRO A 209 -7.23 -25.13 -4.15
C PRO A 209 -8.03 -25.79 -5.29
N PRO A 210 -8.38 -25.07 -6.36
CA PRO A 210 -8.93 -25.70 -7.57
C PRO A 210 -7.94 -26.77 -8.05
N ALA A 211 -8.47 -27.94 -8.43
CA ALA A 211 -7.71 -29.13 -8.78
C ALA A 211 -6.36 -28.85 -9.50
N PRO A 212 -5.21 -29.30 -8.96
CA PRO A 212 -3.93 -29.04 -9.59
C PRO A 212 -3.64 -30.12 -10.64
N GLN A 213 -3.55 -29.72 -11.91
CA GLN A 213 -2.85 -30.48 -12.95
C GLN A 213 -1.34 -30.20 -12.95
N LYS A 214 -0.75 -29.82 -11.82
CA LYS A 214 0.71 -29.62 -11.71
C LYS A 214 1.27 -30.41 -10.54
N PRO A 215 2.28 -31.27 -10.78
CA PRO A 215 3.03 -31.87 -9.68
C PRO A 215 3.67 -30.76 -8.87
N LEU A 216 3.64 -30.89 -7.53
CA LEU A 216 4.28 -29.94 -6.61
C LEU A 216 5.74 -29.74 -6.99
N THR A 217 6.25 -28.52 -6.86
CA THR A 217 7.67 -28.29 -7.05
C THR A 217 8.45 -28.93 -5.91
N ARG A 218 9.72 -29.27 -6.16
CA ARG A 218 10.59 -29.88 -5.15
C ARG A 218 10.72 -29.01 -3.89
N GLU A 219 10.72 -27.69 -4.08
CA GLU A 219 10.80 -26.71 -2.97
C GLU A 219 9.53 -26.76 -2.10
N GLU A 220 8.34 -26.94 -2.70
CA GLU A 220 7.08 -27.06 -1.96
C GLU A 220 7.00 -28.38 -1.16
N GLU A 221 7.59 -29.46 -1.67
CA GLU A 221 7.66 -30.76 -0.97
C GLU A 221 8.60 -30.69 0.24
N GLU A 222 9.75 -30.03 0.10
CA GLU A 222 10.71 -29.81 1.18
C GLU A 222 10.10 -28.93 2.29
N ASP A 223 9.39 -27.85 1.91
CA ASP A 223 8.69 -26.98 2.85
C ASP A 223 7.56 -27.70 3.61
N LEU A 224 6.80 -28.56 2.93
CA LEU A 224 5.74 -29.35 3.55
C LEU A 224 6.30 -30.36 4.57
N LEU A 225 7.40 -31.04 4.23
CA LEU A 225 8.08 -31.97 5.12
C LEU A 225 8.62 -31.27 6.36
N LEU A 226 9.21 -30.08 6.20
CA LEU A 226 9.69 -29.27 7.32
C LEU A 226 8.53 -28.84 8.24
N ALA A 227 7.41 -28.42 7.67
CA ALA A 227 6.23 -28.03 8.43
C ALA A 227 5.67 -29.20 9.28
N GLN A 228 5.60 -30.40 8.72
CA GLN A 228 5.17 -31.60 9.44
C GLN A 228 6.13 -31.97 10.58
N ALA A 229 7.44 -31.86 10.35
CA ALA A 229 8.45 -32.13 11.39
C ALA A 229 8.34 -31.16 12.57
N ILE A 230 8.14 -29.87 12.31
CA ILE A 230 7.94 -28.86 13.35
C ILE A 230 6.65 -29.14 14.15
N ALA A 231 5.56 -29.49 13.46
CA ALA A 231 4.28 -29.81 14.11
C ALA A 231 4.39 -31.04 15.04
N ALA A 232 5.06 -32.10 14.59
CA ALA A 232 5.31 -33.29 15.40
C ALA A 232 6.14 -32.96 16.66
N SER A 233 7.22 -32.19 16.51
CA SER A 233 8.06 -31.78 17.65
C SER A 233 7.30 -30.92 18.65
N GLN A 234 6.45 -30.00 18.18
CA GLN A 234 5.60 -29.19 19.05
C GLN A 234 4.59 -30.06 19.82
N GLN A 235 3.98 -31.06 19.18
CA GLN A 235 3.06 -31.98 19.85
C GLN A 235 3.75 -32.82 20.92
N GLU A 236 4.96 -33.32 20.65
CA GLU A 236 5.76 -34.05 21.64
C GLU A 236 6.14 -33.17 22.84
N ALA A 237 6.55 -31.92 22.58
CA ALA A 237 6.86 -30.97 23.64
C ALA A 237 5.63 -30.66 24.51
N GLN A 238 4.46 -30.48 23.90
CA GLN A 238 3.21 -30.28 24.62
C GLN A 238 2.80 -31.52 25.43
N ALA A 239 2.96 -32.72 24.87
CA ALA A 239 2.66 -33.96 25.58
C ALA A 239 3.60 -34.17 26.78
N ALA A 240 4.90 -33.85 26.63
CA ALA A 240 5.87 -33.90 27.72
C ALA A 240 5.53 -32.89 28.83
N GLN A 241 5.16 -31.65 28.46
CA GLN A 241 4.71 -30.64 29.43
C GLN A 241 3.45 -31.09 30.18
N ARG A 242 2.46 -31.66 29.47
CA ARG A 242 1.25 -32.19 30.10
C ARG A 242 1.55 -33.34 31.07
N ARG A 243 2.48 -34.23 30.71
CA ARG A 243 2.96 -35.31 31.60
C ARG A 243 3.64 -34.75 32.85
N GLN A 244 4.49 -33.75 32.71
CA GLN A 244 5.14 -33.10 33.86
C GLN A 244 4.13 -32.40 34.76
N GLN A 245 3.17 -31.66 34.19
CA GLN A 245 2.11 -31.00 34.95
C GLN A 245 1.26 -32.01 35.74
N ALA A 246 0.90 -33.14 35.11
CA ALA A 246 0.14 -34.21 35.78
C ALA A 246 0.92 -34.81 36.97
N LEU A 247 2.23 -35.02 36.81
CA LEU A 247 3.11 -35.50 37.90
C LEU A 247 3.24 -34.49 39.03
N THR A 248 3.34 -33.19 38.73
CA THR A 248 3.40 -32.13 39.75
C THR A 248 2.08 -31.89 40.46
N SER A 249 0.94 -32.21 39.84
CA SER A 249 -0.39 -32.04 40.46
C SER A 249 -0.82 -33.21 41.36
N ALA A 250 -0.10 -34.33 41.30
CA ALA A 250 -0.39 -35.55 42.06
C ALA A 250 0.51 -35.72 43.31
N ALA A 251 1.44 -34.79 43.54
CA ALA A 251 2.29 -34.69 44.73
C ALA A 251 1.78 -33.57 45.64
#